data_AF-A0A8H7NJE3-F1
#
_entry.id   AF-A0A8H7NJE3-F1
#
_cell.length_a   1.000
_cell.length_b   1.000
_cell.length_c   1.000
_cell.angle_alpha   90.00
_cell.angle_beta   90.00
_cell.angle_gamma   90.00
#
_symmetry.space_group_name_H-M   'P 1'
#
loop_
_entity.id
_entity.type
_entity.pdbx_description
1 polymer ?
#
loop_
_entity_poly.entity_id
_entity_poly.type
_entity_poly.pdbx_seq_one_letter_code
_entity_poly.pdbx_strand_id
1 'polypeptide(L)'
;MSALPRRYRSSTSASNSTPTKSKSLEVLTALLDGVDPAAGPRCEDGYPDASKLVKGLRQIAQHVGVASNSSHQDDFRHARGFERILDVLRAFSGFYDPKKRSDVDMLLLFTLLGECLTVLSAALRDHAGNRRFFRFKVEGGGWESLEQTIASIGLGGAEPDPWISCHVFGKLLAFALDDEGPDLLCTSIAKTLHSSQDDSLDDSTGEIKNNSKYTDADIGGDEQWDLVLAKSIEISDQTYGRLLMPRLLSGIRRSSELL
;
A
#
# COMPACT_ATOMS: atom_id res chain seq x y z
N MET A 1 11.21 20.44 -63.03
CA MET A 1 10.22 20.03 -62.01
C MET A 1 10.63 18.66 -61.49
N SER A 2 11.26 18.64 -60.31
CA SER A 2 11.81 17.42 -59.68
C SER A 2 10.72 16.69 -58.90
N ALA A 3 10.37 15.48 -59.34
CA ALA A 3 9.48 14.59 -58.59
C ALA A 3 10.27 13.88 -57.49
N LEU A 4 9.93 14.14 -56.22
CA LEU A 4 10.52 13.47 -55.07
C LEU A 4 9.93 12.04 -54.92
N PRO A 5 10.76 11.01 -54.64
CA PRO A 5 10.28 9.65 -54.48
C PRO A 5 9.53 9.50 -53.15
N ARG A 6 8.27 9.04 -53.25
CA ARG A 6 7.37 8.74 -52.14
C ARG A 6 7.92 7.54 -51.36
N ARG A 7 8.31 7.74 -50.09
CA ARG A 7 8.71 6.65 -49.19
C ARG A 7 7.58 5.64 -49.08
N TYR A 8 7.87 4.40 -49.46
CA TYR A 8 7.07 3.22 -49.22
C TYR A 8 6.94 3.02 -47.71
N ARG A 9 5.74 3.30 -47.17
CA ARG A 9 5.41 3.02 -45.77
C ARG A 9 5.04 1.55 -45.70
N SER A 10 5.92 0.72 -45.17
CA SER A 10 5.66 -0.69 -44.90
C SER A 10 4.40 -0.80 -44.04
N SER A 11 3.36 -1.41 -44.60
CA SER A 11 2.18 -1.85 -43.87
C SER A 11 2.60 -2.96 -42.92
N THR A 12 2.86 -2.61 -41.65
CA THR A 12 2.86 -3.61 -40.58
C THR A 12 1.42 -3.99 -40.31
N SER A 13 0.88 -4.89 -41.14
CA SER A 13 -0.27 -5.72 -40.78
C SER A 13 0.20 -6.76 -39.78
N ALA A 14 0.53 -6.32 -38.56
CA ALA A 14 0.66 -7.21 -37.42
C ALA A 14 -0.75 -7.33 -36.81
N SER A 15 -1.47 -8.32 -37.31
CA SER A 15 -2.33 -9.20 -36.51
C SER A 15 -3.27 -8.50 -35.52
N ASN A 16 -4.49 -8.19 -35.97
CA ASN A 16 -5.66 -8.24 -35.10
C ASN A 16 -5.88 -9.71 -34.69
N SER A 17 -5.04 -10.26 -33.81
CA SER A 17 -5.48 -11.37 -32.98
C SER A 17 -6.37 -10.75 -31.92
N THR A 18 -7.69 -10.98 -32.04
CA THR A 18 -8.62 -10.82 -30.94
C THR A 18 -7.97 -11.36 -29.66
N PRO A 19 -7.93 -10.62 -28.55
CA PRO A 19 -7.34 -11.13 -27.33
C PRO A 19 -8.23 -12.28 -26.86
N THR A 20 -7.80 -13.51 -27.08
CA THR A 20 -8.27 -14.65 -26.29
C THR A 20 -8.04 -14.24 -24.85
N LYS A 21 -9.12 -13.97 -24.10
CA LYS A 21 -9.04 -13.58 -22.69
C LYS A 21 -8.14 -14.59 -22.00
N SER A 22 -7.01 -14.11 -21.48
CA SER A 22 -6.08 -14.94 -20.73
C SER A 22 -6.83 -15.51 -19.52
N LYS A 23 -6.64 -16.79 -19.18
CA LYS A 23 -7.21 -17.37 -17.96
C LYS A 23 -6.84 -16.56 -16.72
N SER A 24 -5.64 -15.96 -16.72
CA SER A 24 -5.18 -15.03 -15.69
C SER A 24 -6.06 -13.78 -15.59
N LEU A 25 -6.45 -13.20 -16.73
CA LEU A 25 -7.33 -12.03 -16.78
C LEU A 25 -8.72 -12.36 -16.21
N GLU A 26 -9.26 -13.54 -16.51
CA GLU A 26 -10.55 -13.99 -15.96
C GLU A 26 -10.50 -14.13 -14.43
N VAL A 27 -9.47 -14.80 -13.91
CA VAL A 27 -9.24 -14.92 -12.46
C VAL A 27 -9.11 -13.54 -11.82
N LEU A 28 -8.31 -12.66 -12.42
CA LEU A 28 -8.07 -11.33 -11.88
C LEU A 28 -9.34 -10.47 -11.90
N THR A 29 -10.16 -10.59 -12.94
CA THR A 29 -11.46 -9.89 -13.01
C THR A 29 -12.37 -10.36 -11.87
N ALA A 30 -12.47 -11.67 -11.63
CA ALA A 30 -13.26 -12.21 -10.52
C ALA A 30 -12.75 -11.75 -9.14
N LEU A 31 -11.42 -11.65 -8.96
CA LEU A 31 -10.84 -11.10 -7.74
C LEU A 31 -11.16 -9.60 -7.56
N LEU A 32 -11.08 -8.81 -8.64
CA LEU A 32 -11.41 -7.39 -8.65
C LEU A 32 -12.90 -7.12 -8.40
N ASP A 33 -13.78 -7.99 -8.91
CA ASP A 33 -15.21 -7.95 -8.62
C ASP A 33 -15.51 -8.31 -7.16
N GLY A 34 -14.71 -9.20 -6.56
CA GLY A 34 -14.83 -9.58 -5.15
C GLY A 34 -14.46 -8.46 -4.17
N VAL A 35 -13.67 -7.47 -4.61
CA VAL A 35 -13.32 -6.27 -3.81
C VAL A 35 -14.14 -5.04 -4.21
N ASP A 36 -15.24 -5.20 -4.96
CA ASP A 36 -16.08 -4.08 -5.34
C ASP A 36 -16.80 -3.47 -4.11
N PRO A 37 -16.47 -2.22 -3.73
CA PRO A 37 -17.09 -1.59 -2.56
C PRO A 37 -18.59 -1.30 -2.75
N ALA A 38 -19.10 -1.29 -3.99
CA ALA A 38 -20.52 -1.08 -4.27
C ALA A 38 -21.33 -2.39 -4.17
N ALA A 39 -20.68 -3.55 -4.28
CA ALA A 39 -21.34 -4.86 -4.28
C ALA A 39 -21.37 -5.52 -2.89
N GLY A 40 -20.56 -5.05 -1.94
CA GLY A 40 -20.41 -5.65 -0.61
C GLY A 40 -21.53 -5.28 0.37
N PRO A 41 -21.82 -6.15 1.37
CA PRO A 41 -22.69 -5.80 2.48
C PRO A 41 -22.06 -4.64 3.27
N ARG A 42 -22.86 -3.60 3.54
CA ARG A 42 -22.47 -2.49 4.42
C ARG A 42 -22.88 -2.84 5.85
N CYS A 43 -22.07 -2.45 6.83
CA CYS A 43 -22.52 -2.48 8.22
C CYS A 43 -23.72 -1.54 8.41
N GLU A 44 -24.45 -1.67 9.53
CA GLU A 44 -25.66 -0.86 9.80
C GLU A 44 -25.38 0.66 9.77
N ASP A 45 -24.13 1.06 10.02
CA ASP A 45 -23.62 2.42 9.97
C ASP A 45 -23.16 2.87 8.56
N GLY A 46 -23.29 2.01 7.55
CA GLY A 46 -22.85 2.25 6.19
C GLY A 46 -21.35 1.99 5.95
N TYR A 47 -20.60 1.54 6.98
CA TYR A 47 -19.17 1.28 6.86
C TYR A 47 -18.89 0.01 6.03
N PRO A 48 -17.95 0.04 5.06
CA PRO A 48 -17.59 -1.15 4.30
C PRO A 48 -16.86 -2.19 5.17
N ASP A 49 -17.08 -3.47 4.90
CA ASP A 49 -16.37 -4.58 5.56
C ASP A 49 -14.89 -4.63 5.13
N ALA A 50 -14.04 -3.87 5.83
CA ALA A 50 -12.61 -3.77 5.56
C ALA A 50 -11.88 -5.14 5.62
N SER A 51 -12.35 -6.06 6.47
CA SER A 51 -11.70 -7.36 6.68
C SER A 51 -11.76 -8.26 5.43
N LYS A 52 -12.90 -8.26 4.73
CA LYS A 52 -13.07 -8.98 3.46
C LYS A 52 -12.25 -8.32 2.35
N LEU A 53 -12.25 -6.99 2.31
CA LEU A 53 -11.50 -6.23 1.31
C LEU A 53 -9.99 -6.47 1.45
N VAL A 54 -9.43 -6.46 2.66
CA VAL A 54 -8.03 -6.80 2.95
C VAL A 54 -7.65 -8.16 2.39
N LYS A 55 -8.47 -9.19 2.63
CA LYS A 55 -8.20 -10.56 2.11
C LYS A 55 -8.20 -10.59 0.59
N GLY A 56 -9.16 -9.94 -0.06
CA GLY A 56 -9.24 -9.86 -1.52
C GLY A 56 -8.06 -9.09 -2.14
N LEU A 57 -7.68 -7.96 -1.54
CA LEU A 57 -6.51 -7.17 -1.97
C LEU A 57 -5.22 -7.98 -1.89
N ARG A 58 -5.03 -8.74 -0.82
CA ARG A 58 -3.85 -9.62 -0.67
C ARG A 58 -3.80 -10.68 -1.77
N GLN A 59 -4.93 -11.29 -2.12
CA GLN A 59 -5.02 -12.24 -3.23
C GLN A 59 -4.69 -11.59 -4.58
N ILE A 60 -5.14 -10.36 -4.80
CA ILE A 60 -4.82 -9.58 -6.00
C ILE A 60 -3.31 -9.29 -6.05
N ALA A 61 -2.72 -8.80 -4.95
CA ALA A 61 -1.29 -8.49 -4.86
C ALA A 61 -0.44 -9.74 -5.15
N GLN A 62 -0.83 -10.88 -4.58
CA GLN A 62 -0.18 -12.17 -4.85
C GLN A 62 -0.29 -12.53 -6.33
N HIS A 63 -1.49 -12.49 -6.93
CA HIS A 63 -1.72 -12.84 -8.33
C HIS A 63 -0.93 -11.95 -9.30
N VAL A 64 -0.90 -10.64 -9.06
CA VAL A 64 -0.15 -9.67 -9.87
C VAL A 64 1.36 -9.84 -9.66
N GLY A 65 1.78 -10.21 -8.45
CA GLY A 65 3.18 -10.39 -8.08
C GLY A 65 3.77 -11.76 -8.43
N VAL A 66 2.98 -12.74 -8.87
CA VAL A 66 3.48 -14.09 -9.21
C VAL A 66 4.52 -13.99 -10.34
N ALA A 67 5.78 -14.22 -9.98
CA ALA A 67 6.91 -14.38 -10.89
C ALA A 67 7.03 -13.28 -11.96
N SER A 68 7.32 -12.03 -11.55
CA SER A 68 7.83 -10.88 -12.34
C SER A 68 7.53 -10.86 -13.84
N ASN A 69 6.34 -11.29 -14.23
CA ASN A 69 5.93 -11.40 -15.61
C ASN A 69 5.08 -10.18 -15.92
N SER A 70 5.48 -9.47 -16.97
CA SER A 70 4.75 -8.28 -17.40
C SER A 70 3.30 -8.61 -17.79
N SER A 71 2.99 -9.88 -18.09
CA SER A 71 1.64 -10.32 -18.46
C SER A 71 0.60 -10.15 -17.35
N HIS A 72 0.87 -10.52 -16.09
CA HIS A 72 -0.11 -10.32 -15.01
C HIS A 72 -0.29 -8.85 -14.67
N GLN A 73 0.79 -8.06 -14.74
CA GLN A 73 0.74 -6.61 -14.56
C GLN A 73 -0.04 -5.91 -15.69
N ASP A 74 0.12 -6.38 -16.93
CA ASP A 74 -0.65 -5.91 -18.08
C ASP A 74 -2.13 -6.33 -17.96
N ASP A 75 -2.41 -7.58 -17.58
CA ASP A 75 -3.78 -8.07 -17.33
C ASP A 75 -4.46 -7.21 -16.24
N PHE A 76 -3.76 -6.85 -15.17
CA PHE A 76 -4.26 -5.94 -14.12
C PHE A 76 -4.65 -4.57 -14.68
N ARG A 77 -3.80 -4.00 -15.54
CA ARG A 77 -4.12 -2.75 -16.23
C ARG A 77 -5.35 -2.91 -17.12
N HIS A 78 -5.45 -3.99 -17.89
CA HIS A 78 -6.57 -4.21 -18.82
C HIS A 78 -7.88 -4.52 -18.11
N ALA A 79 -7.83 -5.09 -16.90
CA ALA A 79 -8.97 -5.35 -16.04
C ALA A 79 -9.42 -4.11 -15.23
N ARG A 80 -8.87 -2.92 -15.51
CA ARG A 80 -9.14 -1.66 -14.78
C ARG A 80 -8.81 -1.75 -13.27
N GLY A 81 -7.75 -2.51 -12.96
CA GLY A 81 -7.33 -2.74 -11.60
C GLY A 81 -6.95 -1.46 -10.86
N PHE A 82 -6.27 -0.51 -11.52
CA PHE A 82 -5.89 0.76 -10.89
C PHE A 82 -7.10 1.57 -10.42
N GLU A 83 -8.11 1.69 -11.27
CA GLU A 83 -9.36 2.37 -10.94
C GLU A 83 -10.07 1.67 -9.79
N ARG A 84 -10.13 0.33 -9.83
CA ARG A 84 -10.78 -0.45 -8.77
C ARG A 84 -10.13 -0.24 -7.40
N ILE A 85 -8.80 -0.21 -7.31
CA ILE A 85 -8.08 0.03 -6.04
C ILE A 85 -8.36 1.44 -5.51
N LEU A 86 -8.40 2.45 -6.39
CA LEU A 86 -8.78 3.80 -5.99
C LEU A 86 -10.23 3.87 -5.51
N ASP A 87 -11.15 3.17 -6.17
CA ASP A 87 -12.56 3.11 -5.77
C ASP A 87 -12.74 2.44 -4.40
N VAL A 88 -11.96 1.38 -4.10
CA VAL A 88 -11.92 0.78 -2.76
C VAL A 88 -11.53 1.81 -1.72
N LEU A 89 -10.45 2.58 -1.94
CA LEU A 89 -10.04 3.61 -0.99
C LEU A 89 -11.09 4.74 -0.87
N ARG A 90 -11.71 5.15 -1.99
CA ARG A 90 -12.78 6.17 -2.00
C ARG A 90 -14.01 5.76 -1.21
N ALA A 91 -14.29 4.46 -1.11
CA ALA A 91 -15.40 3.95 -0.31
C ALA A 91 -15.27 4.28 1.19
N PHE A 92 -14.06 4.60 1.65
CA PHE A 92 -13.75 5.00 3.02
C PHE A 92 -13.66 6.54 3.18
N SER A 93 -13.93 7.30 2.12
CA SER A 93 -13.96 8.77 2.17
C SER A 93 -15.02 9.26 3.15
N GLY A 94 -14.66 10.19 4.04
CA GLY A 94 -15.58 10.77 5.03
C GLY A 94 -16.04 9.82 6.14
N PHE A 95 -15.48 8.61 6.18
CA PHE A 95 -15.76 7.63 7.23
C PHE A 95 -14.76 7.67 8.37
N TYR A 96 -13.69 8.45 8.29
CA TYR A 96 -12.81 8.68 9.44
C TYR A 96 -13.51 9.60 10.44
N ASP A 97 -13.83 9.05 11.60
CA ASP A 97 -14.30 9.81 12.76
C ASP A 97 -13.75 9.14 14.03
N PRO A 98 -12.64 9.64 14.59
CA PRO A 98 -12.01 9.09 15.79
C PRO A 98 -12.95 9.01 16.99
N LYS A 99 -14.05 9.77 16.99
CA LYS A 99 -15.04 9.77 18.08
C LYS A 99 -16.12 8.69 17.91
N LYS A 100 -16.26 8.13 16.71
CA LYS A 100 -17.27 7.11 16.39
C LYS A 100 -16.67 5.73 16.12
N ARG A 101 -15.37 5.65 15.80
CA ARG A 101 -14.67 4.42 15.42
C ARG A 101 -13.80 3.91 16.55
N SER A 102 -13.76 2.59 16.70
CA SER A 102 -12.82 1.95 17.62
C SER A 102 -11.40 1.95 17.05
N ASP A 103 -10.40 1.81 17.93
CA ASP A 103 -9.00 1.66 17.51
C ASP A 103 -8.81 0.44 16.59
N VAL A 104 -9.61 -0.61 16.80
CA VAL A 104 -9.61 -1.81 15.95
C VAL A 104 -10.05 -1.48 14.52
N ASP A 105 -11.11 -0.69 14.35
CA ASP A 105 -11.57 -0.27 13.01
C ASP A 105 -10.54 0.64 12.33
N MET A 106 -9.87 1.48 13.12
CA MET A 106 -8.80 2.36 12.65
C MET A 106 -7.57 1.58 12.19
N LEU A 107 -7.13 0.58 12.96
CA LEU A 107 -6.05 -0.33 12.56
C LEU A 107 -6.42 -1.11 11.28
N LEU A 108 -7.65 -1.60 11.17
CA LEU A 108 -8.14 -2.27 9.95
C LEU A 108 -8.12 -1.34 8.74
N LEU A 109 -8.48 -0.06 8.91
CA LEU A 109 -8.38 0.95 7.85
C LEU A 109 -6.92 1.17 7.42
N PHE A 110 -5.98 1.21 8.36
CA PHE A 110 -4.56 1.30 8.02
C PHE A 110 -4.07 0.04 7.30
N THR A 111 -4.47 -1.15 7.74
CA THR A 111 -4.16 -2.40 7.04
C THR A 111 -4.70 -2.39 5.61
N LEU A 112 -5.95 -1.94 5.42
CA LEU A 112 -6.55 -1.79 4.10
C LEU A 112 -5.74 -0.85 3.20
N LEU A 113 -5.34 0.32 3.71
CA LEU A 113 -4.48 1.25 2.99
C LEU A 113 -3.17 0.58 2.57
N GLY A 114 -2.53 -0.15 3.49
CA GLY A 114 -1.32 -0.90 3.22
C GLY A 114 -1.50 -1.91 2.09
N GLU A 115 -2.54 -2.73 2.14
CA GLU A 115 -2.81 -3.74 1.11
C GLU A 115 -3.11 -3.11 -0.26
N CYS A 116 -3.83 -1.99 -0.31
CA CYS A 116 -4.01 -1.21 -1.54
C CYS A 116 -2.67 -0.75 -2.13
N LEU A 117 -1.77 -0.22 -1.29
CA LEU A 117 -0.44 0.21 -1.70
C LEU A 117 0.43 -0.99 -2.14
N THR A 118 0.31 -2.14 -1.48
CA THR A 118 1.00 -3.38 -1.89
C THR A 118 0.55 -3.85 -3.26
N VAL A 119 -0.75 -3.82 -3.56
CA VAL A 119 -1.26 -4.12 -4.92
C VAL A 119 -0.69 -3.14 -5.95
N LEU A 120 -0.68 -1.84 -5.64
CA LEU A 120 -0.10 -0.83 -6.52
C LEU A 120 1.40 -1.07 -6.74
N SER A 121 2.16 -1.41 -5.69
CA SER A 121 3.58 -1.73 -5.82
C SER A 121 3.76 -2.93 -6.74
N ALA A 122 3.04 -4.03 -6.51
CA ALA A 122 3.09 -5.22 -7.36
C ALA A 122 2.78 -4.92 -8.84
N ALA A 123 1.80 -4.05 -9.11
CA ALA A 123 1.42 -3.67 -10.47
C ALA A 123 2.41 -2.71 -11.15
N LEU A 124 3.19 -1.93 -10.39
CA LEU A 124 4.09 -0.88 -10.90
C LEU A 124 5.57 -1.30 -10.91
N ARG A 125 5.95 -2.28 -10.08
CA ARG A 125 7.31 -2.78 -9.91
C ARG A 125 7.91 -3.19 -11.24
N ASP A 126 9.03 -2.57 -11.59
CA ASP A 126 9.78 -2.79 -12.84
C ASP A 126 8.97 -2.66 -14.16
N HIS A 127 7.73 -2.18 -14.10
CA HIS A 127 6.83 -2.08 -15.25
C HIS A 127 6.62 -0.63 -15.72
N ALA A 128 7.51 -0.14 -16.60
CA ALA A 128 7.48 1.23 -17.12
C ALA A 128 6.15 1.61 -17.81
N GLY A 129 5.52 0.64 -18.50
CA GLY A 129 4.22 0.83 -19.14
C GLY A 129 3.11 1.13 -18.14
N ASN A 130 3.10 0.42 -17.00
CA ASN A 130 2.11 0.63 -15.95
C ASN A 130 2.37 1.93 -15.20
N ARG A 131 3.63 2.27 -14.91
CA ARG A 131 3.97 3.58 -14.32
C ARG A 131 3.48 4.74 -15.18
N ARG A 132 3.68 4.67 -16.49
CA ARG A 132 3.19 5.69 -17.42
C ARG A 132 1.66 5.70 -17.52
N PHE A 133 1.04 4.53 -17.56
CA PHE A 133 -0.42 4.41 -17.59
C PHE A 133 -1.05 4.99 -16.33
N PHE A 134 -0.57 4.57 -15.15
CA PHE A 134 -1.05 5.07 -13.86
C PHE A 134 -0.95 6.59 -13.79
N ARG A 135 0.20 7.16 -14.16
CA ARG A 135 0.40 8.61 -14.14
C ARG A 135 -0.54 9.41 -15.05
N PHE A 136 -0.85 8.91 -16.25
CA PHE A 136 -1.48 9.75 -17.30
C PHE A 136 -2.85 9.27 -17.80
N LYS A 137 -3.23 8.02 -17.52
CA LYS A 137 -4.45 7.38 -18.08
C LYS A 137 -5.48 7.02 -17.04
N VAL A 138 -5.05 6.80 -15.79
CA VAL A 138 -5.98 6.69 -14.67
C VAL A 138 -6.61 8.06 -14.42
N GLU A 139 -7.90 8.07 -14.12
CA GLU A 139 -8.71 9.28 -13.91
C GLU A 139 -8.03 10.25 -12.92
N GLY A 140 -8.02 11.55 -13.24
CA GLY A 140 -7.40 12.59 -12.40
C GLY A 140 -5.88 12.59 -12.36
N GLY A 141 -5.22 11.62 -13.03
CA GLY A 141 -3.82 11.30 -12.80
C GLY A 141 -3.69 10.36 -11.60
N GLY A 142 -3.08 9.19 -11.77
CA GLY A 142 -3.12 8.14 -10.74
C GLY A 142 -2.49 8.56 -9.42
N TRP A 143 -1.43 9.39 -9.47
CA TRP A 143 -0.77 9.91 -8.27
C TRP A 143 -1.63 10.97 -7.57
N GLU A 144 -2.13 11.94 -8.34
CA GLU A 144 -2.99 13.00 -7.83
C GLU A 144 -4.31 12.43 -7.25
N SER A 145 -4.90 11.44 -7.92
CA SER A 145 -6.08 10.73 -7.44
C SER A 145 -5.81 9.91 -6.17
N LEU A 146 -4.65 9.28 -6.05
CA LEU A 146 -4.27 8.56 -4.84
C LEU A 146 -4.12 9.53 -3.66
N GLU A 147 -3.40 10.63 -3.85
CA GLU A 147 -3.22 11.68 -2.85
C GLU A 147 -4.58 12.24 -2.41
N GLN A 148 -5.43 12.64 -3.37
CA GLN A 148 -6.75 13.18 -3.08
C GLN A 148 -7.63 12.18 -2.33
N THR A 149 -7.58 10.90 -2.69
CA THR A 149 -8.37 9.85 -2.03
C THR A 149 -7.91 9.63 -0.60
N ILE A 150 -6.59 9.59 -0.35
CA ILE A 150 -6.04 9.47 1.01
C ILE A 150 -6.42 10.70 1.84
N ALA A 151 -6.33 11.89 1.26
CA ALA A 151 -6.74 13.12 1.92
C ALA A 151 -8.25 13.12 2.27
N SER A 152 -9.11 12.61 1.37
CA SER A 152 -10.57 12.59 1.57
C SER A 152 -11.04 11.54 2.58
N ILE A 153 -10.23 10.52 2.88
CA ILE A 153 -10.48 9.61 4.00
C ILE A 153 -10.45 10.41 5.31
N GLY A 154 -9.59 11.43 5.44
CA GLY A 154 -9.47 12.25 6.65
C GLY A 154 -8.25 11.93 7.52
N LEU A 155 -7.33 11.11 7.00
CA LEU A 155 -6.12 10.65 7.71
C LEU A 155 -5.08 11.76 7.99
N GLY A 156 -5.25 12.95 7.39
CA GLY A 156 -4.39 14.12 7.55
C GLY A 156 -5.14 15.32 8.16
N GLY A 157 -5.99 15.06 9.17
CA GLY A 157 -6.85 16.07 9.80
C GLY A 157 -6.13 17.32 10.32
N ALA A 158 -6.90 18.35 10.67
CA ALA A 158 -6.40 19.66 11.10
C ALA A 158 -5.52 19.60 12.37
N GLU A 159 -5.71 18.58 13.22
CA GLU A 159 -4.80 18.27 14.32
C GLU A 159 -4.12 16.91 14.04
N PRO A 160 -2.79 16.89 13.88
CA PRO A 160 -2.08 15.65 13.60
C PRO A 160 -2.00 14.79 14.86
N ASP A 161 -2.69 13.66 14.87
CA ASP A 161 -2.48 12.61 15.85
C ASP A 161 -1.17 11.87 15.53
N PRO A 162 -0.17 11.86 16.43
CA PRO A 162 1.09 11.14 16.23
C PRO A 162 0.90 9.65 15.94
N TRP A 163 -0.09 8.99 16.53
CA TRP A 163 -0.36 7.56 16.31
C TRP A 163 -0.75 7.29 14.86
N ILE A 164 -1.72 8.05 14.36
CA ILE A 164 -2.23 7.96 12.98
C ILE A 164 -1.15 8.35 11.98
N SER A 165 -0.44 9.44 12.28
CA SER A 165 0.64 9.94 11.43
C SER A 165 1.72 8.87 11.25
N CYS A 166 2.09 8.15 12.31
CA CYS A 166 3.06 7.06 12.23
C CYS A 166 2.56 5.92 11.31
N HIS A 167 1.33 5.44 11.50
CA HIS A 167 0.78 4.36 10.68
C HIS A 167 0.71 4.73 9.19
N VAL A 168 0.21 5.92 8.87
CA VAL A 168 0.06 6.37 7.48
C VAL A 168 1.42 6.62 6.83
N PHE A 169 2.32 7.31 7.54
CA PHE A 169 3.66 7.58 7.03
C PHE A 169 4.46 6.29 6.81
N GLY A 170 4.40 5.34 7.74
CA GLY A 170 5.06 4.04 7.63
C GLY A 170 4.65 3.30 6.36
N LYS A 171 3.35 3.25 6.06
CA LYS A 171 2.81 2.58 4.86
C LYS A 171 3.19 3.27 3.57
N LEU A 172 3.14 4.60 3.54
CA LEU A 172 3.56 5.38 2.37
C LEU A 172 5.05 5.23 2.10
N LEU A 173 5.87 5.24 3.15
CA LEU A 173 7.31 5.09 3.02
C LEU A 173 7.69 3.67 2.60
N ALA A 174 7.03 2.66 3.16
CA ALA A 174 7.19 1.27 2.75
C ALA A 174 6.84 1.07 1.27
N PHE A 175 5.73 1.65 0.83
CA PHE A 175 5.33 1.66 -0.57
C PHE A 175 6.35 2.38 -1.48
N ALA A 176 6.87 3.53 -1.07
CA ALA A 176 7.82 4.30 -1.87
C ALA A 176 9.18 3.60 -2.03
N LEU A 177 9.59 2.84 -1.01
CA LEU A 177 10.85 2.10 -0.99
C LEU A 177 10.72 0.64 -1.47
N ASP A 178 9.49 0.14 -1.60
CA ASP A 178 9.18 -1.27 -1.83
C ASP A 178 9.83 -2.19 -0.78
N ASP A 179 9.81 -1.73 0.48
CA ASP A 179 10.39 -2.41 1.65
C ASP A 179 9.40 -2.30 2.82
N GLU A 180 9.17 -3.39 3.54
CA GLU A 180 8.26 -3.42 4.70
C GLU A 180 8.90 -2.82 5.96
N GLY A 181 10.23 -2.70 6.02
CA GLY A 181 10.97 -2.19 7.19
C GLY A 181 10.44 -0.87 7.77
N PRO A 182 10.18 0.17 6.94
CA PRO A 182 9.62 1.44 7.40
C PRO A 182 8.24 1.33 8.07
N ASP A 183 7.35 0.47 7.57
CA ASP A 183 6.01 0.28 8.15
C ASP A 183 6.12 -0.39 9.53
N LEU A 184 6.99 -1.39 9.66
CA LEU A 184 7.26 -2.07 10.94
C LEU A 184 7.82 -1.12 11.99
N LEU A 185 8.78 -0.28 11.61
CA LEU A 185 9.38 0.71 12.50
C LEU A 185 8.33 1.72 12.97
N CYS A 186 7.54 2.27 12.06
CA CYS A 186 6.51 3.26 12.43
C CYS A 186 5.38 2.64 13.26
N THR A 187 4.99 1.40 12.97
CA THR A 187 4.03 0.64 13.77
C THR A 187 4.54 0.42 15.19
N SER A 188 5.83 0.11 15.36
CA SER A 188 6.44 -0.02 16.69
C SER A 188 6.42 1.30 17.47
N ILE A 189 6.73 2.42 16.81
CA ILE A 189 6.67 3.75 17.45
C ILE A 189 5.23 4.08 17.84
N ALA A 190 4.27 3.83 16.95
CA ALA A 190 2.85 4.05 17.21
C ALA A 190 2.35 3.26 18.43
N LYS A 191 2.77 1.99 18.59
CA LYS A 191 2.45 1.18 19.78
C LYS A 191 2.96 1.82 21.07
N THR A 192 4.20 2.32 21.08
CA THR A 192 4.77 3.01 22.25
C THR A 192 4.01 4.29 22.58
N LEU A 193 3.65 5.08 21.57
CA LEU A 193 2.89 6.33 21.74
C LEU A 193 1.49 6.06 22.32
N HIS A 194 0.82 5.00 21.87
CA HIS A 194 -0.51 4.64 22.35
C HIS A 194 -0.48 4.06 23.77
N SER A 195 0.51 3.23 24.09
CA SER A 195 0.68 2.68 25.45
C SER A 195 0.93 3.76 26.51
N SER A 196 1.57 4.87 26.12
CA SER A 196 1.86 5.98 27.03
C SER A 196 0.61 6.80 27.40
N GLN A 197 -0.49 6.64 26.65
CA GLN A 197 -1.73 7.39 26.86
C GLN A 197 -2.65 6.72 27.90
N ASP A 198 -2.70 5.39 27.93
CA ASP A 198 -3.50 4.61 28.90
C ASP A 198 -2.92 4.60 30.32
N ASP A 199 -1.60 4.74 30.47
CA ASP A 199 -0.93 4.79 31.79
C ASP A 199 -1.15 6.11 32.57
N SER A 200 -1.87 7.08 31.99
CA SER A 200 -2.09 8.40 32.60
C SER A 200 -3.39 8.53 33.43
N LEU A 201 -4.16 7.45 33.59
CA LEU A 201 -5.42 7.43 34.35
C LEU A 201 -5.57 6.18 35.24
N ASP A 202 -4.72 6.00 36.26
CA ASP A 202 -5.15 5.28 37.48
C ASP A 202 -4.33 5.68 38.72
N ASP A 203 -4.83 6.70 39.43
CA ASP A 203 -4.75 6.74 40.90
C ASP A 203 -6.18 6.93 41.40
N SER A 204 -6.96 5.84 41.51
CA SER A 204 -7.83 5.59 42.67
C SER A 204 -8.75 4.36 42.48
N THR A 205 -8.38 3.29 43.18
CA THR A 205 -9.25 2.32 43.89
C THR A 205 -10.24 1.44 43.10
N GLY A 206 -9.96 0.13 43.13
CA GLY A 206 -10.96 -0.90 43.49
C GLY A 206 -11.60 -1.70 42.36
N GLU A 207 -11.09 -2.93 42.19
CA GLU A 207 -11.67 -4.11 41.53
C GLU A 207 -13.09 -4.01 40.92
N ILE A 208 -13.22 -4.29 39.61
CA ILE A 208 -14.12 -5.33 39.05
C ILE A 208 -13.51 -5.88 37.74
N LYS A 209 -13.37 -7.22 37.67
CA LYS A 209 -12.98 -8.02 36.50
C LYS A 209 -13.99 -7.86 35.36
N ASN A 210 -13.55 -7.83 34.09
CA ASN A 210 -13.96 -8.79 33.06
C ASN A 210 -13.38 -8.49 31.65
N ASN A 211 -12.52 -9.42 31.22
CA ASN A 211 -12.55 -10.06 29.90
C ASN A 211 -12.16 -9.26 28.65
N SER A 212 -10.89 -8.86 28.53
CA SER A 212 -10.21 -8.85 27.22
C SER A 212 -9.52 -10.20 27.03
N LYS A 213 -10.27 -11.16 26.48
CA LYS A 213 -9.70 -12.36 25.86
C LYS A 213 -9.65 -12.10 24.36
N TYR A 214 -8.75 -11.22 23.95
CA TYR A 214 -8.26 -11.19 22.58
C TYR A 214 -6.78 -11.49 22.64
N THR A 215 -6.48 -12.78 22.45
CA THR A 215 -5.12 -13.23 22.22
C THR A 215 -4.62 -12.60 20.92
N ASP A 216 -3.53 -11.86 21.02
CA ASP A 216 -2.67 -11.30 19.97
C ASP A 216 -2.14 -12.34 18.95
N ALA A 217 -2.57 -13.60 19.08
CA ALA A 217 -2.13 -14.75 18.30
C ALA A 217 -2.73 -14.84 16.88
N ASP A 218 -3.71 -14.00 16.51
CA ASP A 218 -4.35 -14.03 15.18
C ASP A 218 -3.90 -12.88 14.26
N ILE A 219 -3.04 -11.99 14.75
CA ILE A 219 -2.34 -10.98 13.96
C ILE A 219 -0.84 -11.30 14.09
N GLY A 220 -0.39 -12.34 13.38
CA GLY A 220 0.92 -13.00 13.50
C GLY A 220 2.15 -12.08 13.44
N GLY A 221 2.40 -11.36 14.53
CA GLY A 221 3.45 -10.36 14.66
C GLY A 221 4.60 -10.79 15.55
N ASP A 222 4.48 -11.92 16.27
CA ASP A 222 5.53 -12.50 17.10
C ASP A 222 6.50 -13.36 16.28
N GLU A 223 6.01 -14.13 15.31
CA GLU A 223 6.86 -14.91 14.38
C GLU A 223 7.58 -14.03 13.34
N GLN A 224 7.10 -12.81 13.12
CA GLN A 224 7.66 -11.88 12.12
C GLN A 224 9.01 -11.29 12.54
N TRP A 225 9.31 -11.22 13.84
CA TRP A 225 10.57 -10.69 14.35
C TRP A 225 11.77 -11.63 14.14
N ASP A 226 11.56 -12.93 14.29
CA ASP A 226 12.60 -13.93 14.00
C ASP A 226 12.97 -13.91 12.51
N LEU A 227 11.99 -13.66 11.63
CA LEU A 227 12.21 -13.49 10.19
C LEU A 227 12.97 -12.20 9.85
N VAL A 228 12.70 -11.08 10.52
CA VAL A 228 13.40 -9.79 10.28
C VAL A 228 14.85 -9.84 10.77
N LEU A 229 15.09 -10.43 11.95
CA LEU A 229 16.44 -10.65 12.48
C LEU A 229 17.20 -11.68 11.64
N ALA A 230 16.56 -12.78 11.22
CA ALA A 230 17.17 -13.77 10.34
C ALA A 230 17.50 -13.19 8.95
N LYS A 231 16.60 -12.40 8.35
CA LYS A 231 16.81 -11.79 7.03
C LYS A 231 17.86 -10.67 7.06
N SER A 232 17.97 -9.93 8.17
CA SER A 232 19.05 -8.95 8.37
C SER A 232 20.42 -9.61 8.57
N ILE A 233 20.48 -10.82 9.14
CA ILE A 233 21.70 -11.62 9.27
C ILE A 233 22.08 -12.25 7.91
N GLU A 234 21.11 -12.72 7.11
CA GLU A 234 21.35 -13.28 5.77
C GLU A 234 21.84 -12.23 4.75
N ILE A 235 21.31 -11.00 4.81
CA ILE A 235 21.76 -9.88 3.95
C ILE A 235 23.19 -9.43 4.33
N SER A 236 23.64 -9.70 5.55
CA SER A 236 24.98 -9.34 6.01
C SER A 236 26.07 -10.31 5.54
N ASP A 237 25.72 -11.54 5.16
CA ASP A 237 26.71 -12.57 4.75
C ASP A 237 26.85 -12.73 3.23
N GLN A 238 25.96 -12.11 2.45
CA GLN A 238 26.08 -12.02 1.00
C GLN A 238 26.08 -10.56 0.53
N THR A 239 27.30 -10.05 0.33
CA THR A 239 27.60 -9.06 -0.73
C THR A 239 27.56 -7.56 -0.39
N TYR A 240 28.05 -7.08 0.76
CA TYR A 240 28.46 -5.65 0.86
C TYR A 240 29.79 -5.42 1.58
N GLY A 241 30.76 -6.30 1.31
CA GLY A 241 32.17 -6.09 1.67
C GLY A 241 32.97 -5.17 0.73
N ARG A 242 32.38 -4.37 -0.18
CA ARG A 242 33.25 -3.59 -1.10
C ARG A 242 32.82 -2.26 -1.73
N LEU A 243 31.59 -1.77 -1.63
CA LEU A 243 31.23 -0.55 -2.37
C LEU A 243 30.11 0.24 -1.68
N LEU A 244 30.46 1.14 -0.75
CA LEU A 244 29.84 2.46 -0.48
C LEU A 244 30.16 2.99 0.92
N MET A 245 31.46 3.21 1.22
CA MET A 245 31.89 4.07 2.33
C MET A 245 33.00 5.01 1.88
N PRO A 246 32.73 5.94 0.94
CA PRO A 246 33.37 7.26 1.09
C PRO A 246 32.52 8.45 0.58
N ARG A 247 31.19 8.47 0.79
CA ARG A 247 30.39 9.68 0.46
C ARG A 247 29.46 10.22 1.54
N LEU A 248 29.32 9.55 2.69
CA LEU A 248 28.54 10.09 3.82
C LEU A 248 29.37 10.82 4.88
N LEU A 249 30.71 10.86 4.77
CA LEU A 249 31.59 11.55 5.73
C LEU A 249 32.13 12.91 5.26
N SER A 250 31.81 13.37 4.04
CA SER A 250 32.17 14.72 3.58
C SER A 250 31.10 15.79 3.83
N GLY A 251 29.90 15.40 4.27
CA GLY A 251 28.78 16.33 4.52
C GLY A 251 28.70 16.88 5.95
N ILE A 252 29.36 16.24 6.92
CA ILE A 252 29.22 16.58 8.36
C ILE A 252 30.39 17.46 8.86
N ARG A 253 31.34 17.85 8.00
CA ARG A 253 32.51 18.68 8.37
C ARG A 253 32.52 20.09 7.77
N ARG A 254 31.35 20.65 7.43
CA ARG A 254 31.20 22.03 6.91
C ARG A 254 30.13 22.88 7.62
N SER A 255 29.75 22.52 8.85
CA SER A 255 28.85 23.33 9.69
C SER A 255 29.48 23.78 11.01
N SER A 256 30.82 23.74 11.14
CA SER A 256 31.54 24.21 12.34
C SER A 256 32.55 25.33 12.07
N GLU A 257 32.46 26.05 10.95
CA GLU A 257 33.33 27.21 10.64
C GLU A 257 32.53 28.45 10.20
N LEU A 258 31.36 28.70 10.81
CA LEU A 258 30.67 30.00 10.70
C LEU A 258 30.02 30.43 12.02
N LEU A 259 30.80 30.40 13.09
CA LEU A 259 30.67 31.28 14.26
C LEU A 259 32.06 31.67 14.75
#